data_AF-A0ABC9FLY5-F1
#
_entry.id   AF-A0ABC9FLY5-F1
#
_cell.length_a   1.000
_cell.length_b   1.000
_cell.length_c   1.000
_cell.angle_alpha   90.00
_cell.angle_beta   90.00
_cell.angle_gamma   90.00
#
_symmetry.space_group_name_H-M   'P 1'
#
loop_
_entity.id
_entity.type
_entity.pdbx_description
1 polymer ?
#
loop_
_entity_poly.entity_id
_entity_poly.type
_entity_poly.pdbx_seq_one_letter_code
_entity_poly.pdbx_strand_id
1 'polypeptide(L)'
;MERLALGNVQPSSTRLWAFLLSVYWVSFVTYFVLWKSYKHVSNLRATARSTPDVKPEEFAVLVRDVPRSSPDETIKDSVDSYFRALHPNTFYRSMVVTDHTKADKIYLEIEDHKKKIARAEVVYANSKTESNPEGTKPTHRTGFLGLIGKKVDTIEYCSEQIKELLPKLEAEQKTTLRDKQQRAAIVFFNSRSAAASASQTLHAQVFDKWTVMEAPEPREIIWSNLSRNIYERFFVGYGLELSRVVPLIIFHLKRKYLCKTEDDVRAAWYPSDLGYSTRVPNDMLITTVVLCYSVMAPLIIPFGVAYFALGWLIAKNQVLRVYVPSYESNGRMWPHMHTRIIAALLLYQATMIGVIGLKKFLYSPILVPLLPISIIFAYICHMRFYPAFANTPLEVAQHELKETPNMDAIYTAYIPPCLKPDKLEDLDVYEDAQSHSTSRAPSI
;
A
#
# COMPACT_ATOMS: atom_id res chain seq x y z
N MET A 1 -17.50 -10.09 42.91
CA MET A 1 -16.68 -9.52 41.83
C MET A 1 -16.98 -8.04 41.57
N GLU A 2 -18.22 -7.57 41.64
CA GLU A 2 -18.55 -6.13 41.57
C GLU A 2 -17.78 -5.29 42.60
N ARG A 3 -17.47 -5.85 43.78
CA ARG A 3 -16.64 -5.20 44.82
C ARG A 3 -15.19 -4.87 44.41
N LEU A 4 -14.68 -5.39 43.29
CA LEU A 4 -13.31 -5.15 42.80
C LEU A 4 -13.22 -4.02 41.77
N ALA A 5 -14.34 -3.54 41.23
CA ALA A 5 -14.34 -2.43 40.29
C ALA A 5 -13.97 -1.13 41.03
N LEU A 6 -13.14 -0.28 40.41
CA LEU A 6 -12.68 0.98 41.00
C LEU A 6 -13.84 1.91 41.36
N GLY A 7 -14.95 1.84 40.62
CA GLY A 7 -16.17 2.58 40.90
C GLY A 7 -16.73 2.32 42.30
N ASN A 8 -16.64 1.07 42.78
CA ASN A 8 -17.22 0.62 44.05
C ASN A 8 -16.30 0.80 45.27
N VAL A 9 -15.11 1.36 45.07
CA VAL A 9 -14.16 1.65 46.15
C VAL A 9 -14.50 3.00 46.80
N GLN A 10 -14.56 3.03 48.13
CA GLN A 10 -14.80 4.27 48.89
C GLN A 10 -13.63 5.26 48.70
N PRO A 11 -13.92 6.59 48.70
CA PRO A 11 -12.88 7.61 48.70
C PRO A 11 -11.87 7.39 49.84
N SER A 12 -10.59 7.61 49.56
CA SER A 12 -9.48 7.46 50.53
C SER A 12 -9.29 6.06 51.15
N SER A 13 -9.86 5.00 50.55
CA SER A 13 -9.65 3.62 51.01
C SER A 13 -8.21 3.12 50.75
N THR A 14 -7.67 2.30 51.65
CA THR A 14 -6.36 1.63 51.50
C THR A 14 -6.30 0.74 50.25
N ARG A 15 -7.45 0.29 49.74
CA ARG A 15 -7.53 -0.52 48.51
C ARG A 15 -7.03 0.22 47.26
N LEU A 16 -7.00 1.55 47.27
CA LEU A 16 -6.51 2.37 46.14
C LEU A 16 -5.02 2.15 45.84
N TRP A 17 -4.24 1.67 46.83
CA TRP A 17 -2.84 1.27 46.62
C TRP A 17 -2.70 0.13 45.61
N ALA A 18 -3.61 -0.85 45.63
CA ALA A 18 -3.56 -1.96 44.67
C ALA A 18 -3.76 -1.46 43.23
N PHE A 19 -4.66 -0.49 43.02
CA PHE A 19 -4.87 0.12 41.71
C PHE A 19 -3.67 0.95 41.28
N LEU A 20 -3.08 1.75 42.17
CA LEU A 20 -1.86 2.51 41.89
C LEU A 20 -0.72 1.59 41.46
N LEU A 21 -0.43 0.54 42.22
CA LEU A 21 0.60 -0.46 41.87
C LEU A 21 0.28 -1.17 40.54
N SER A 22 -1.00 -1.46 40.29
CA SER A 22 -1.43 -2.06 39.02
C SER A 22 -1.17 -1.16 37.82
N VAL A 23 -1.34 0.17 37.96
CA VAL A 23 -1.05 1.12 36.87
C VAL A 23 0.43 1.13 36.50
N TYR A 24 1.30 1.11 37.49
CA TYR A 24 2.74 0.98 37.28
C TYR A 24 3.10 -0.36 36.65
N TRP A 25 2.54 -1.46 37.15
CA TRP A 25 2.79 -2.80 36.63
C TRP A 25 2.37 -2.92 35.16
N VAL A 26 1.14 -2.52 34.81
CA VAL A 26 0.64 -2.56 33.44
C VAL A 26 1.50 -1.69 32.52
N SER A 27 1.90 -0.48 32.95
CA SER A 27 2.77 0.39 32.18
C SER A 27 4.15 -0.24 31.94
N PHE A 28 4.77 -0.80 32.99
CA PHE A 28 6.06 -1.46 32.91
C PHE A 28 6.06 -2.68 31.97
N VAL A 29 5.07 -3.57 32.13
CA VAL A 29 4.91 -4.73 31.26
C VAL A 29 4.70 -4.31 29.81
N THR A 30 3.91 -3.24 29.58
CA THR A 30 3.69 -2.70 28.24
C THR A 30 5.00 -2.20 27.62
N TYR A 31 5.83 -1.43 28.35
CA TYR A 31 7.14 -1.00 27.85
C TYR A 31 8.05 -2.18 27.52
N PHE A 32 8.12 -3.18 28.41
CA PHE A 32 8.96 -4.35 28.21
C PHE A 32 8.55 -5.16 26.97
N VAL A 33 7.25 -5.41 26.81
CA VAL A 33 6.71 -6.15 25.65
C VAL A 33 6.92 -5.35 24.38
N LEU A 34 6.64 -4.04 24.37
CA LEU A 34 6.85 -3.18 23.20
C LEU A 34 8.32 -3.13 22.82
N TRP A 35 9.24 -2.95 23.77
CA TRP A 35 10.67 -2.95 23.51
C TRP A 35 11.15 -4.27 22.89
N LYS A 36 10.77 -5.41 23.49
CA LYS A 36 11.15 -6.74 22.99
C LYS A 36 10.58 -6.99 21.60
N SER A 37 9.31 -6.62 21.38
CA SER A 37 8.63 -6.80 20.09
C SER A 37 9.24 -5.89 19.02
N TYR A 38 9.56 -4.64 19.34
CA TYR A 38 10.20 -3.72 18.41
C TYR A 38 11.57 -4.24 17.99
N LYS A 39 12.40 -4.68 18.94
CA LYS A 39 13.70 -5.31 18.64
C LYS A 39 13.52 -6.55 17.76
N HIS A 40 12.55 -7.41 18.07
CA HIS A 40 12.29 -8.62 17.30
C HIS A 40 11.86 -8.31 15.85
N VAL A 41 10.87 -7.42 15.66
CA VAL A 41 10.40 -7.03 14.32
C VAL A 41 11.49 -6.30 13.53
N SER A 42 12.30 -5.47 14.20
CA SER A 42 13.46 -4.82 13.57
C SER A 42 14.47 -5.85 13.04
N ASN A 43 14.74 -6.90 13.80
CA ASN A 43 15.65 -7.97 13.38
C ASN A 43 15.06 -8.81 12.23
N LEU A 44 13.76 -9.11 12.27
CA LEU A 44 13.08 -9.81 11.18
C LEU A 44 13.13 -9.00 9.88
N ARG A 45 12.89 -7.69 9.95
CA ARG A 45 13.00 -6.77 8.81
C ARG A 45 14.42 -6.73 8.27
N ALA A 46 15.43 -6.63 9.13
CA ALA A 46 16.83 -6.64 8.71
C ALA A 46 17.19 -7.95 8.00
N THR A 47 16.72 -9.08 8.51
CA THR A 47 16.92 -10.41 7.89
C THR A 47 16.23 -10.48 6.52
N ALA A 48 14.97 -10.05 6.42
CA ALA A 48 14.22 -10.05 5.16
C ALA A 48 14.87 -9.17 4.07
N ARG A 49 15.43 -8.02 4.44
CA ARG A 49 16.16 -7.13 3.53
C ARG A 49 17.56 -7.62 3.18
N SER A 50 18.14 -8.52 3.97
CA SER A 50 19.44 -9.12 3.68
C SER A 50 19.36 -10.33 2.75
N THR A 51 18.15 -10.67 2.28
CA THR A 51 17.93 -11.77 1.32
C THR A 51 18.63 -11.44 0.00
N PRO A 52 19.38 -12.38 -0.60
CA PRO A 52 20.20 -12.10 -1.80
C PRO A 52 19.40 -12.07 -3.12
N ASP A 53 18.08 -12.02 -3.05
CA ASP A 53 17.18 -12.03 -4.21
C ASP A 53 17.11 -10.65 -4.86
N VAL A 54 17.07 -10.61 -6.20
CA VAL A 54 17.00 -9.37 -6.97
C VAL A 54 15.57 -8.82 -6.92
N LYS A 55 15.38 -7.67 -6.27
CA LYS A 55 14.10 -6.97 -6.19
C LYS A 55 14.14 -5.66 -6.99
N PRO A 56 13.20 -5.42 -7.94
CA PRO A 56 13.20 -4.20 -8.77
C PRO A 56 13.22 -2.89 -7.97
N GLU A 57 12.53 -2.86 -6.83
CA GLU A 57 12.42 -1.69 -5.95
C GLU A 57 13.74 -1.28 -5.28
N GLU A 58 14.73 -2.17 -5.18
CA GLU A 58 16.03 -1.84 -4.59
C GLU A 58 16.93 -1.05 -5.55
N PHE A 59 16.60 -1.03 -6.84
CA PHE A 59 17.34 -0.33 -7.89
C PHE A 59 16.62 0.93 -8.40
N ALA A 60 15.39 1.15 -7.93
CA ALA A 60 14.51 2.21 -8.39
C ALA A 60 14.28 3.26 -7.30
N VAL A 61 14.25 4.52 -7.73
CA VAL A 61 14.01 5.67 -6.87
C VAL A 61 12.88 6.50 -7.46
N LEU A 62 11.87 6.81 -6.64
CA LEU A 62 10.76 7.66 -7.05
C LEU A 62 11.12 9.13 -6.81
N VAL A 63 11.10 9.90 -7.89
CA VAL A 63 11.33 11.34 -7.90
C VAL A 63 10.00 12.04 -8.15
N ARG A 64 9.65 12.99 -7.27
CA ARG A 64 8.44 13.82 -7.39
C ARG A 64 8.82 15.29 -7.38
N ASP A 65 7.87 16.11 -7.82
CA ASP A 65 7.99 17.56 -7.80
C ASP A 65 9.19 18.09 -8.63
N VAL A 66 9.41 17.46 -9.80
CA VAL A 66 10.45 17.86 -10.76
C VAL A 66 10.20 19.32 -11.20
N PRO A 67 11.17 20.24 -11.11
CA PRO A 67 10.98 21.64 -11.50
C PRO A 67 10.60 21.75 -12.98
N ARG A 68 9.92 22.85 -13.37
CA ARG A 68 9.65 23.12 -14.78
C ARG A 68 10.95 23.52 -15.46
N SER A 69 11.36 22.76 -16.45
CA SER A 69 12.50 23.04 -17.31
C SER A 69 12.15 24.13 -18.33
N SER A 70 13.15 24.59 -19.10
CA SER A 70 12.92 25.50 -20.23
C SER A 70 11.92 24.90 -21.23
N PRO A 71 11.17 25.72 -22.00
CA PRO A 71 10.16 25.23 -22.95
C PRO A 71 10.67 24.20 -23.96
N ASP A 72 11.98 24.21 -24.24
CA ASP A 72 12.62 23.36 -25.24
C ASP A 72 13.18 22.04 -24.67
N GLU A 73 13.24 21.88 -23.34
CA GLU A 73 13.81 20.69 -22.67
C GLU A 73 12.69 19.76 -22.16
N THR A 74 12.78 18.45 -22.44
CA THR A 74 11.81 17.50 -21.91
C THR A 74 12.04 17.20 -20.43
N ILE A 75 10.99 16.77 -19.72
CA ILE A 75 11.11 16.36 -18.31
C ILE A 75 12.12 15.21 -18.19
N LYS A 76 12.12 14.28 -19.15
CA LYS A 76 13.07 13.16 -19.20
C LYS A 76 14.51 13.67 -19.29
N ASP A 77 14.81 14.56 -20.23
CA ASP A 77 16.17 15.10 -20.42
C ASP A 77 16.67 15.85 -19.18
N SER A 78 15.77 16.58 -18.51
CA SER A 78 16.10 17.31 -17.29
C SER A 78 16.39 16.39 -16.10
N VAL A 79 15.63 15.31 -15.94
CA VAL A 79 15.88 14.29 -14.91
C VAL A 79 17.18 13.54 -15.22
N ASP A 80 17.36 13.13 -16.48
CA ASP A 80 18.54 12.38 -16.92
C ASP A 80 19.81 13.21 -16.76
N SER A 81 19.82 14.47 -17.19
CA SER A 81 20.98 15.35 -17.05
C SER A 81 21.33 15.59 -15.58
N TYR A 82 20.33 15.83 -14.73
CA TYR A 82 20.50 16.04 -13.30
C TYR A 82 21.09 14.82 -12.59
N PHE A 83 20.50 13.63 -12.76
CA PHE A 83 20.98 12.42 -12.09
C PHE A 83 22.27 11.88 -12.69
N ARG A 84 22.51 12.05 -14.00
CA ARG A 84 23.80 11.71 -14.63
C ARG A 84 24.93 12.61 -14.13
N ALA A 85 24.66 13.89 -13.84
CA ALA A 85 25.65 14.78 -13.23
C ALA A 85 25.99 14.39 -11.78
N LEU A 86 25.01 13.92 -11.00
CA LEU A 86 25.21 13.50 -9.61
C LEU A 86 25.79 12.09 -9.47
N HIS A 87 25.42 11.18 -10.38
CA HIS A 87 25.71 9.75 -10.30
C HIS A 87 26.22 9.19 -11.64
N PRO A 88 27.37 9.67 -12.15
CA PRO A 88 27.79 9.45 -13.54
C PRO A 88 27.98 7.97 -13.95
N ASN A 89 28.45 7.12 -13.04
CA ASN A 89 28.75 5.71 -13.33
C ASN A 89 27.64 4.74 -12.92
N THR A 90 26.69 5.21 -12.11
CA THR A 90 25.67 4.34 -11.49
C THR A 90 24.27 4.63 -12.00
N PHE A 91 24.03 5.83 -12.55
CA PHE A 91 22.78 6.17 -13.21
C PHE A 91 22.58 5.28 -14.43
N TYR A 92 21.41 4.66 -14.53
CA TYR A 92 21.03 3.84 -15.69
C TYR A 92 20.17 4.64 -16.66
N ARG A 93 18.91 4.89 -16.28
CA ARG A 93 17.92 5.63 -17.06
C ARG A 93 16.79 6.15 -16.16
N SER A 94 15.96 7.05 -16.67
CA SER A 94 14.72 7.48 -16.02
C SER A 94 13.48 7.10 -16.83
N MET A 95 12.35 6.97 -16.13
CA MET A 95 11.02 6.78 -16.69
C MET A 95 10.13 7.91 -16.19
N VAL A 96 9.61 8.72 -17.10
CA VAL A 96 8.66 9.77 -16.73
C VAL A 96 7.30 9.15 -16.44
N VAL A 97 6.68 9.55 -15.33
CA VAL A 97 5.35 9.09 -14.96
C VAL A 97 4.32 9.80 -15.84
N THR A 98 3.41 9.05 -16.46
CA THR A 98 2.35 9.58 -17.31
C THR A 98 0.96 9.32 -16.74
N ASP A 99 0.00 10.23 -16.99
CA ASP A 99 -1.41 9.99 -16.69
C ASP A 99 -2.04 9.05 -17.73
N HIS A 100 -1.94 7.75 -17.46
CA HIS A 100 -2.51 6.70 -18.30
C HIS A 100 -3.91 6.28 -17.89
N THR A 101 -4.62 7.02 -17.03
CA THR A 101 -5.96 6.61 -16.53
C THR A 101 -6.99 6.34 -17.62
N LYS A 102 -6.91 7.02 -18.77
CA LYS A 102 -7.76 6.75 -19.93
C LYS A 102 -7.34 5.49 -20.68
N ALA A 103 -6.04 5.33 -20.95
CA ALA A 103 -5.49 4.15 -21.62
C ALA A 103 -5.72 2.89 -20.77
N ASP A 104 -5.58 3.00 -19.44
CA ASP A 104 -5.83 1.92 -18.48
C ASP A 104 -7.28 1.44 -18.52
N LYS A 105 -8.25 2.36 -18.59
CA LYS A 105 -9.67 1.98 -18.75
C LYS A 105 -9.92 1.17 -20.02
N ILE A 106 -9.39 1.64 -21.15
CA ILE A 106 -9.53 0.94 -22.44
C ILE A 106 -8.83 -0.43 -22.38
N TYR A 107 -7.63 -0.48 -21.79
CA TYR A 107 -6.89 -1.72 -21.62
C TYR A 107 -7.64 -2.73 -20.74
N LEU A 108 -8.21 -2.29 -19.62
CA LEU A 108 -9.02 -3.13 -18.73
C LEU A 108 -10.29 -3.63 -19.42
N GLU A 109 -10.92 -2.81 -20.28
CA GLU A 109 -12.04 -3.25 -21.12
C GLU A 109 -11.62 -4.32 -22.13
N ILE A 110 -10.46 -4.16 -22.79
CA ILE A 110 -9.89 -5.17 -23.69
C ILE A 110 -9.59 -6.47 -22.94
N GLU A 111 -8.98 -6.39 -21.75
CA GLU A 111 -8.75 -7.57 -20.92
C GLU A 111 -10.05 -8.28 -20.52
N ASP A 112 -11.09 -7.52 -20.17
CA ASP A 112 -12.40 -8.07 -19.83
C ASP A 112 -13.01 -8.81 -21.04
N HIS A 113 -12.90 -8.24 -22.24
CA HIS A 113 -13.30 -8.92 -23.48
C HIS A 113 -12.46 -10.17 -23.77
N LYS A 114 -11.14 -10.12 -23.60
CA LYS A 114 -10.25 -11.31 -23.75
C LYS A 114 -10.64 -12.42 -22.77
N LYS A 115 -10.92 -12.07 -21.51
CA LYS A 115 -11.42 -13.00 -20.49
C LYS A 115 -12.77 -13.60 -20.90
N LYS A 116 -13.70 -12.80 -21.43
CA LYS A 116 -14.98 -13.27 -21.97
C LYS A 116 -14.83 -14.23 -23.15
N ILE A 117 -13.86 -14.00 -24.04
CA ILE A 117 -13.55 -14.91 -25.16
C ILE A 117 -13.03 -16.24 -24.62
N ALA A 118 -12.01 -16.22 -23.76
CA ALA A 118 -11.45 -17.45 -23.18
C ALA A 118 -12.53 -18.29 -22.46
N ARG A 119 -13.46 -17.61 -21.74
CA ARG A 119 -14.64 -18.26 -21.14
C ARG A 119 -15.53 -18.91 -22.19
N ALA A 120 -15.88 -18.15 -23.22
CA ALA A 120 -16.74 -18.60 -24.30
C ALA A 120 -16.14 -19.79 -25.06
N GLU A 121 -14.82 -19.80 -25.27
CA GLU A 121 -14.09 -20.91 -25.89
C GLU A 121 -14.13 -22.18 -25.05
N VAL A 122 -13.94 -22.08 -23.73
CA VAL A 122 -14.07 -23.23 -22.81
C VAL A 122 -15.49 -23.78 -22.80
N VAL A 123 -16.50 -22.91 -22.74
CA VAL A 123 -17.92 -23.33 -22.81
C VAL A 123 -18.23 -24.01 -24.14
N TYR A 124 -17.72 -23.45 -25.24
CA TYR A 124 -17.87 -24.03 -26.57
C TYR A 124 -17.18 -25.41 -26.67
N ALA A 125 -15.97 -25.55 -26.13
CA ALA A 125 -15.23 -26.81 -26.09
C ALA A 125 -15.99 -27.88 -25.28
N ASN A 126 -16.49 -27.53 -24.09
CA ASN A 126 -17.27 -28.44 -23.24
C ASN A 126 -18.64 -28.81 -23.84
N SER A 127 -19.17 -28.01 -24.75
CA SER A 127 -20.45 -28.29 -25.41
C SER A 127 -20.36 -29.35 -26.52
N LYS A 128 -19.15 -29.66 -26.99
CA LYS A 128 -18.91 -30.73 -27.96
C LYS A 128 -19.03 -32.09 -27.26
N THR A 129 -20.00 -32.89 -27.67
CA THR A 129 -20.28 -34.22 -27.10
C THR A 129 -20.42 -35.23 -28.22
N GLU A 130 -20.31 -36.54 -27.95
CA GLU A 130 -20.46 -37.59 -28.97
C GLU A 130 -21.80 -37.49 -29.73
N SER A 131 -22.84 -36.93 -29.10
CA SER A 131 -24.15 -36.66 -29.70
C SER A 131 -24.27 -35.31 -30.43
N ASN A 132 -23.35 -34.36 -30.21
CA ASN A 132 -23.31 -33.06 -30.88
C ASN A 132 -21.87 -32.64 -31.24
N PRO A 133 -21.36 -33.05 -32.41
CA PRO A 133 -19.96 -32.82 -32.80
C PRO A 133 -19.64 -31.36 -33.16
N GLU A 134 -20.63 -30.55 -33.55
CA GLU A 134 -20.41 -29.13 -33.91
C GLU A 134 -20.34 -28.20 -32.68
N GLY A 135 -20.89 -28.63 -31.54
CA GLY A 135 -20.96 -27.83 -30.31
C GLY A 135 -21.92 -26.64 -30.41
N THR A 136 -22.30 -26.06 -29.28
CA THR A 136 -23.21 -24.90 -29.23
C THR A 136 -22.42 -23.63 -28.95
N LYS A 137 -22.42 -22.67 -29.89
CA LYS A 137 -21.71 -21.40 -29.68
C LYS A 137 -22.39 -20.53 -28.61
N PRO A 138 -21.64 -19.97 -27.66
CA PRO A 138 -22.20 -19.15 -26.57
C PRO A 138 -22.67 -17.79 -27.07
N THR A 139 -23.95 -17.49 -26.89
CA THR A 139 -24.57 -16.23 -27.32
C THR A 139 -25.01 -15.39 -26.13
N HIS A 140 -24.92 -14.05 -26.24
CA HIS A 140 -25.52 -13.12 -25.27
C HIS A 140 -26.33 -12.02 -25.98
N ARG A 141 -27.08 -11.22 -25.22
CA ARG A 141 -27.76 -10.02 -25.75
C ARG A 141 -26.99 -8.77 -25.36
N THR A 142 -26.90 -7.81 -26.29
CA THR A 142 -26.03 -6.63 -26.15
C THR A 142 -26.54 -5.54 -25.20
N GLY A 143 -27.82 -5.50 -24.86
CA GLY A 143 -28.41 -4.43 -24.05
C GLY A 143 -28.39 -4.68 -22.54
N PHE A 144 -29.11 -3.83 -21.80
CA PHE A 144 -29.07 -3.76 -20.35
C PHE A 144 -29.27 -5.13 -19.68
N LEU A 145 -28.26 -5.55 -18.89
CA LEU A 145 -28.21 -6.83 -18.15
C LEU A 145 -28.43 -8.08 -19.01
N GLY A 146 -28.23 -8.02 -20.33
CA GLY A 146 -28.46 -9.14 -21.23
C GLY A 146 -29.94 -9.48 -21.47
N LEU A 147 -30.88 -8.60 -21.09
CA LEU A 147 -32.32 -8.82 -21.24
C LEU A 147 -32.86 -8.20 -22.53
N ILE A 148 -32.28 -7.08 -22.95
CA ILE A 148 -32.73 -6.25 -24.08
C ILE A 148 -31.65 -6.31 -25.18
N GLY A 149 -32.04 -6.24 -26.46
CA GLY A 149 -31.09 -6.16 -27.58
C GLY A 149 -30.98 -7.42 -28.45
N LYS A 150 -30.14 -7.33 -29.49
CA LYS A 150 -29.92 -8.40 -30.47
C LYS A 150 -29.11 -9.54 -29.84
N LYS A 151 -29.44 -10.78 -30.18
CA LYS A 151 -28.70 -11.98 -29.77
C LYS A 151 -27.49 -12.11 -30.69
N VAL A 152 -26.29 -12.04 -30.12
CA VAL A 152 -25.01 -12.09 -30.85
C VAL A 152 -24.14 -13.21 -30.29
N ASP A 153 -23.27 -13.76 -31.14
CA ASP A 153 -22.21 -14.67 -30.70
C ASP A 153 -21.22 -13.90 -29.82
N THR A 154 -20.95 -14.43 -28.63
CA THR A 154 -20.08 -13.77 -27.64
C THR A 154 -18.64 -13.70 -28.13
N ILE A 155 -18.15 -14.72 -28.85
CA ILE A 155 -16.76 -14.77 -29.34
C ILE A 155 -16.58 -13.74 -30.43
N GLU A 156 -17.46 -13.77 -31.44
CA GLU A 156 -17.41 -12.86 -32.58
C GLU A 156 -17.57 -11.40 -32.11
N TYR A 157 -18.58 -11.12 -31.29
CA TYR A 157 -18.81 -9.77 -30.75
C TYR A 157 -17.60 -9.27 -29.95
N CYS A 158 -17.07 -10.05 -29.01
CA CYS A 158 -15.90 -9.60 -28.23
C CYS A 158 -14.66 -9.43 -29.13
N SER A 159 -14.49 -10.27 -30.15
CA SER A 159 -13.39 -10.14 -31.10
C SER A 159 -13.49 -8.86 -31.93
N GLU A 160 -14.69 -8.47 -32.36
CA GLU A 160 -14.94 -7.21 -33.05
C GLU A 160 -14.71 -6.00 -32.13
N GLN A 161 -15.18 -6.07 -30.88
CA GLN A 161 -14.93 -5.03 -29.88
C GLN A 161 -13.44 -4.85 -29.61
N ILE A 162 -12.67 -5.94 -29.49
CA ILE A 162 -11.21 -5.86 -29.35
C ILE A 162 -10.58 -5.20 -30.59
N LYS A 163 -10.99 -5.59 -31.80
CA LYS A 163 -10.50 -4.97 -33.04
C LYS A 163 -10.80 -3.46 -33.11
N GLU A 164 -11.92 -3.02 -32.55
CA GLU A 164 -12.28 -1.59 -32.48
C GLU A 164 -11.50 -0.84 -31.38
N LEU A 165 -11.27 -1.48 -30.23
CA LEU A 165 -10.62 -0.86 -29.07
C LEU A 165 -9.09 -0.80 -29.20
N LEU A 166 -8.46 -1.77 -29.87
CA LEU A 166 -7.01 -1.78 -30.10
C LEU A 166 -6.46 -0.49 -30.73
N PRO A 167 -6.98 0.01 -31.88
CA PRO A 167 -6.48 1.26 -32.46
C PRO A 167 -6.77 2.49 -31.57
N LYS A 168 -7.86 2.47 -30.78
CA LYS A 168 -8.14 3.53 -29.80
C LYS A 168 -7.13 3.51 -28.66
N LEU A 169 -6.74 2.32 -28.20
CA LEU A 169 -5.70 2.14 -27.20
C LEU A 169 -4.36 2.66 -27.73
N GLU A 170 -3.95 2.26 -28.94
CA GLU A 170 -2.69 2.71 -29.56
C GLU A 170 -2.65 4.24 -29.74
N ALA A 171 -3.77 4.85 -30.15
CA ALA A 171 -3.88 6.30 -30.27
C ALA A 171 -3.72 6.98 -28.90
N GLU A 172 -4.44 6.52 -27.87
CA GLU A 172 -4.35 7.07 -26.52
C GLU A 172 -2.98 6.79 -25.86
N GLN A 173 -2.32 5.68 -26.16
CA GLN A 173 -0.96 5.38 -25.72
C GLN A 173 0.00 6.44 -26.26
N LYS A 174 -0.04 6.72 -27.57
CA LYS A 174 0.79 7.77 -28.20
C LYS A 174 0.52 9.15 -27.61
N THR A 175 -0.74 9.52 -27.44
CA THR A 175 -1.12 10.79 -26.78
C THR A 175 -0.67 10.85 -25.33
N THR A 176 -0.73 9.74 -24.60
CA THR A 176 -0.36 9.69 -23.17
C THR A 176 1.15 9.85 -22.98
N LEU A 177 1.96 9.21 -23.81
CA LEU A 177 3.42 9.31 -23.76
C LEU A 177 3.91 10.72 -24.12
N ARG A 178 3.25 11.35 -25.09
CA ARG A 178 3.62 12.68 -25.59
C ARG A 178 3.11 13.82 -24.69
N ASP A 179 1.82 13.85 -24.41
CA ASP A 179 1.15 15.05 -23.90
C ASP A 179 0.79 14.99 -22.40
N LYS A 180 0.70 13.77 -21.82
CA LYS A 180 0.22 13.56 -20.45
C LYS A 180 1.33 13.22 -19.45
N GLN A 181 2.52 13.77 -19.66
CA GLN A 181 3.65 13.61 -18.74
C GLN A 181 3.40 14.36 -17.43
N GLN A 182 3.70 13.72 -16.30
CA GLN A 182 3.55 14.27 -14.96
C GLN A 182 4.92 14.76 -14.44
N ARG A 183 4.90 15.63 -13.43
CA ARG A 183 6.11 16.12 -12.74
C ARG A 183 6.66 15.10 -11.73
N ALA A 184 6.75 13.85 -12.16
CA ALA A 184 7.30 12.75 -11.40
C ALA A 184 8.00 11.78 -12.36
N ALA A 185 9.06 11.15 -11.89
CA ALA A 185 9.83 10.18 -12.64
C ALA A 185 10.31 9.06 -11.71
N ILE A 186 10.54 7.88 -12.27
CA ILE A 186 11.24 6.79 -11.59
C ILE A 186 12.63 6.73 -12.18
N VAL A 187 13.65 6.77 -11.33
CA VAL A 187 15.05 6.75 -11.74
C VAL A 187 15.65 5.41 -11.36
N PHE A 188 16.35 4.79 -12.31
CA PHE A 188 16.97 3.48 -12.14
C PHE A 188 18.48 3.61 -12.02
N PHE A 189 19.06 2.83 -11.13
CA PHE A 189 20.50 2.77 -10.90
C PHE A 189 21.02 1.35 -11.10
N ASN A 190 22.24 1.20 -11.61
CA ASN A 190 22.91 -0.11 -11.74
C ASN A 190 23.32 -0.70 -10.37
N SER A 191 23.31 0.12 -9.31
CA SER A 191 23.74 -0.27 -7.96
C SER A 191 22.68 0.08 -6.92
N ARG A 192 22.35 -0.90 -6.06
CA ARG A 192 21.42 -0.73 -4.94
C ARG A 192 21.91 0.30 -3.93
N SER A 193 23.22 0.36 -3.68
CA SER A 193 23.79 1.33 -2.76
C SER A 193 23.67 2.76 -3.30
N ALA A 194 23.77 2.95 -4.62
CA ALA A 194 23.56 4.24 -5.26
C ALA A 194 22.08 4.67 -5.19
N ALA A 195 21.15 3.76 -5.47
CA ALA A 195 19.71 4.01 -5.33
C ALA A 195 19.34 4.37 -3.88
N ALA A 196 19.81 3.58 -2.91
CA ALA A 196 19.59 3.85 -1.49
C ALA A 196 20.18 5.21 -1.08
N SER A 197 21.40 5.54 -1.51
CA SER A 197 22.03 6.83 -1.22
C SER A 197 21.28 8.00 -1.85
N ALA A 198 20.84 7.89 -3.10
CA ALA A 198 20.07 8.93 -3.79
C ALA A 198 18.73 9.17 -3.08
N SER A 199 18.02 8.11 -2.70
CA SER A 199 16.72 8.21 -2.01
C SER A 199 16.77 8.87 -0.62
N GLN A 200 17.95 8.87 0.02
CA GLN A 200 18.15 9.41 1.36
C GLN A 200 18.76 10.81 1.36
N THR A 201 19.20 11.31 0.20
CA THR A 201 19.87 12.60 0.07
C THR A 201 18.86 13.71 -0.23
N LEU A 202 19.06 14.88 0.37
CA LEU A 202 18.28 16.07 0.01
C LEU A 202 18.81 16.65 -1.30
N HIS A 203 17.97 16.72 -2.32
CA HIS A 203 18.35 17.13 -3.68
C HIS A 203 18.19 18.64 -3.96
N ALA A 204 17.33 19.33 -3.21
CA ALA A 204 17.08 20.76 -3.36
C ALA A 204 17.07 21.47 -2.01
N GLN A 205 17.43 22.75 -2.01
CA GLN A 205 17.32 23.62 -0.83
C GLN A 205 15.85 23.86 -0.43
N VAL A 206 14.93 23.76 -1.39
CA VAL A 206 13.50 23.95 -1.17
C VAL A 206 12.82 22.59 -1.07
N PHE A 207 11.98 22.39 -0.04
CA PHE A 207 11.37 21.11 0.29
C PHE A 207 10.32 20.61 -0.72
N ASP A 208 9.84 21.48 -1.60
CA ASP A 208 8.77 21.19 -2.58
C ASP A 208 9.32 20.95 -4.00
N LYS A 209 10.63 20.76 -4.14
CA LYS A 209 11.32 20.46 -5.40
C LYS A 209 12.22 19.26 -5.23
N TRP A 210 12.26 18.40 -6.25
CA TRP A 210 13.10 17.19 -6.25
C TRP A 210 12.89 16.35 -4.98
N THR A 211 11.63 16.02 -4.70
CA THR A 211 11.30 15.14 -3.57
C THR A 211 11.62 13.71 -3.98
N VAL A 212 12.68 13.16 -3.41
CA VAL A 212 13.18 11.82 -3.74
C VAL A 212 12.87 10.85 -2.61
N MET A 213 12.41 9.64 -2.95
CA MET A 213 12.13 8.56 -2.01
C MET A 213 12.41 7.19 -2.64
N GLU A 214 12.60 6.16 -1.80
CA GLU A 214 12.71 4.77 -2.28
C GLU A 214 11.47 4.43 -3.13
N ALA A 215 11.65 3.88 -4.32
CA ALA A 215 10.51 3.45 -5.12
C ALA A 215 9.82 2.27 -4.40
N PRO A 216 8.47 2.25 -4.34
CA PRO A 216 7.77 1.07 -3.89
C PRO A 216 7.81 -0.02 -4.97
N GLU A 217 7.37 -1.23 -4.63
CA GLU A 217 7.20 -2.31 -5.60
C GLU A 217 6.25 -1.86 -6.72
N PRO A 218 6.45 -2.26 -8.00
CA PRO A 218 5.58 -1.81 -9.10
C PRO A 218 4.08 -2.04 -8.86
N ARG A 219 3.71 -3.10 -8.11
CA ARG A 219 2.32 -3.42 -7.74
C ARG A 219 1.74 -2.52 -6.64
N GLU A 220 2.60 -1.91 -5.82
CA GLU A 220 2.24 -0.97 -4.76
C GLU A 220 1.98 0.45 -5.31
N ILE A 221 2.40 0.73 -6.55
CA ILE A 221 2.25 2.07 -7.14
C ILE A 221 0.80 2.34 -7.52
N ILE A 222 0.22 3.36 -6.86
CA ILE A 222 -1.05 3.94 -7.27
C ILE A 222 -0.76 5.11 -8.23
N TRP A 223 -0.66 4.80 -9.52
CA TRP A 223 -0.24 5.74 -10.56
C TRP A 223 -1.06 7.03 -10.61
N SER A 224 -2.37 6.94 -10.40
CA SER A 224 -3.28 8.10 -10.38
C SER A 224 -2.98 9.10 -9.25
N ASN A 225 -2.23 8.70 -8.22
CA ASN A 225 -1.87 9.56 -7.09
C ASN A 225 -0.49 10.20 -7.24
N LEU A 226 0.29 9.84 -8.26
CA LEU A 226 1.64 10.37 -8.47
C LEU A 226 1.64 11.83 -8.94
N SER A 227 0.67 12.25 -9.75
CA SER A 227 0.50 13.64 -10.22
C SER A 227 0.09 14.63 -9.14
N ARG A 228 -0.58 14.16 -8.07
CA ARG A 228 -1.17 15.06 -7.08
C ARG A 228 -0.10 15.85 -6.37
N ASN A 229 -0.29 17.16 -6.28
CA ASN A 229 0.64 18.04 -5.56
C ASN A 229 0.60 17.76 -4.05
N ILE A 230 1.65 18.15 -3.32
CA ILE A 230 1.75 17.91 -1.87
C ILE A 230 0.55 18.47 -1.08
N TYR A 231 0.04 19.65 -1.47
CA TYR A 231 -1.14 20.27 -0.87
C TYR A 231 -2.43 19.51 -1.16
N GLU A 232 -2.62 19.05 -2.40
CA GLU A 232 -3.77 18.23 -2.78
C GLU A 232 -3.77 16.90 -2.02
N ARG A 233 -2.60 16.29 -1.80
CA ARG A 233 -2.50 15.08 -0.97
C ARG A 233 -2.93 15.33 0.47
N PHE A 234 -2.56 16.49 1.03
CA PHE A 234 -2.97 16.88 2.37
C PHE A 234 -4.50 17.00 2.45
N PHE A 235 -5.13 17.77 1.56
CA PHE A 235 -6.59 17.98 1.60
C PHE A 235 -7.40 16.74 1.18
N VAL A 236 -6.98 16.02 0.14
CA VAL A 236 -7.66 14.82 -0.35
C VAL A 236 -7.47 13.64 0.62
N GLY A 237 -6.35 13.56 1.33
CA GLY A 237 -6.13 12.57 2.39
C GLY A 237 -7.17 12.66 3.51
N TYR A 238 -7.43 13.87 4.02
CA TYR A 238 -8.48 14.09 5.00
C TYR A 238 -9.90 13.89 4.41
N GLY A 239 -10.13 14.31 3.15
CA GLY A 239 -11.43 14.15 2.48
C GLY A 239 -11.84 12.71 2.16
N LEU A 240 -10.87 11.84 1.83
CA LEU A 240 -11.12 10.41 1.58
C LEU A 240 -11.33 9.61 2.87
N GLU A 241 -10.68 9.98 3.98
CA GLU A 241 -10.94 9.36 5.29
C GLU A 241 -12.37 9.65 5.79
N LEU A 242 -12.93 10.81 5.45
CA LEU A 242 -14.28 11.24 5.85
C LEU A 242 -15.42 10.59 5.06
N SER A 243 -15.19 10.13 3.82
CA SER A 243 -16.27 9.82 2.87
C SER A 243 -16.45 8.33 2.54
N ARG A 244 -16.12 7.40 3.45
CA ARG A 244 -16.21 5.92 3.33
C ARG A 244 -17.56 5.33 2.84
N VAL A 245 -18.54 6.17 2.53
CA VAL A 245 -19.82 5.89 1.89
C VAL A 245 -19.68 5.27 0.49
N VAL A 246 -18.77 5.77 -0.37
CA VAL A 246 -18.67 5.31 -1.78
C VAL A 246 -18.20 3.84 -1.91
N PRO A 247 -17.13 3.38 -1.21
CA PRO A 247 -16.74 1.98 -1.21
C PRO A 247 -17.83 1.06 -0.62
N LEU A 248 -18.58 1.55 0.36
CA LEU A 248 -19.65 0.81 1.03
C LEU A 248 -20.85 0.62 0.10
N ILE A 249 -21.21 1.64 -0.69
CA ILE A 249 -22.24 1.55 -1.74
C ILE A 249 -21.82 0.60 -2.86
N ILE A 250 -20.58 0.74 -3.38
CA ILE A 250 -20.04 -0.14 -4.42
C ILE A 250 -20.00 -1.59 -3.95
N PHE A 251 -19.58 -1.85 -2.70
CA PHE A 251 -19.59 -3.19 -2.11
C PHE A 251 -20.99 -3.81 -2.09
N HIS A 252 -22.02 -3.06 -1.65
CA HIS A 252 -23.39 -3.55 -1.60
C HIS A 252 -24.00 -3.77 -3.00
N LEU A 253 -23.65 -2.93 -3.98
CA LEU A 253 -24.06 -3.07 -5.39
C LEU A 253 -23.37 -4.26 -6.07
N LYS A 254 -22.05 -4.42 -5.91
CA LYS A 254 -21.30 -5.56 -6.45
C LYS A 254 -21.78 -6.89 -5.85
N ARG A 255 -22.00 -6.94 -4.53
CA ARG A 255 -22.54 -8.12 -3.84
C ARG A 255 -23.93 -8.50 -4.34
N LYS A 256 -24.80 -7.53 -4.64
CA LYS A 256 -26.21 -7.78 -5.01
C LYS A 256 -26.39 -8.16 -6.48
N TYR A 257 -25.55 -7.68 -7.40
CA TYR A 257 -25.84 -7.74 -8.84
C TYR A 257 -24.77 -8.40 -9.73
N LEU A 258 -23.51 -8.53 -9.31
CA LEU A 258 -22.39 -8.87 -10.21
C LEU A 258 -21.86 -10.32 -10.12
N CYS A 259 -22.27 -11.12 -9.12
CA CYS A 259 -21.82 -12.52 -9.01
C CYS A 259 -22.85 -13.49 -9.62
N LYS A 260 -22.75 -13.74 -10.93
CA LYS A 260 -23.59 -14.75 -11.62
C LYS A 260 -22.80 -15.74 -12.50
N THR A 261 -21.50 -15.54 -12.71
CA THR A 261 -20.66 -16.34 -13.63
C THR A 261 -19.57 -17.15 -12.88
N GLU A 262 -19.19 -18.33 -13.35
CA GLU A 262 -18.19 -19.21 -12.69
C GLU A 262 -16.80 -18.58 -12.50
N ASP A 263 -16.38 -17.67 -13.36
CA ASP A 263 -15.13 -16.94 -13.20
C ASP A 263 -15.27 -15.67 -12.35
N ASP A 264 -16.48 -15.10 -12.21
CA ASP A 264 -16.72 -14.08 -11.17
C ASP A 264 -16.74 -14.76 -9.81
N VAL A 265 -17.17 -16.03 -9.77
CA VAL A 265 -17.00 -16.94 -8.65
C VAL A 265 -15.50 -17.21 -8.44
N ARG A 266 -14.68 -17.57 -9.45
CA ARG A 266 -13.21 -17.76 -9.29
C ARG A 266 -12.46 -16.48 -8.92
N ALA A 267 -12.84 -15.32 -9.47
CA ALA A 267 -12.30 -14.02 -9.10
C ALA A 267 -12.74 -13.60 -7.69
N ALA A 268 -13.94 -14.02 -7.25
CA ALA A 268 -14.37 -13.91 -5.86
C ALA A 268 -13.69 -14.95 -4.94
N TRP A 269 -13.29 -16.11 -5.47
CA TRP A 269 -12.45 -17.10 -4.79
C TRP A 269 -10.98 -16.71 -4.79
N TYR A 270 -10.54 -15.77 -5.64
CA TYR A 270 -9.19 -15.23 -5.55
C TYR A 270 -9.06 -14.66 -4.15
N PRO A 271 -8.13 -15.21 -3.35
CA PRO A 271 -8.08 -14.88 -1.95
C PRO A 271 -7.85 -13.38 -1.80
N SER A 272 -8.72 -12.77 -1.00
CA SER A 272 -8.61 -11.35 -0.70
C SER A 272 -7.27 -11.04 -0.03
N ASP A 273 -6.91 -9.77 0.03
CA ASP A 273 -5.73 -9.38 0.78
C ASP A 273 -5.97 -9.57 2.29
N LEU A 274 -4.93 -9.34 3.11
CA LEU A 274 -5.06 -9.42 4.56
C LEU A 274 -5.98 -8.33 5.14
N GLY A 275 -6.43 -7.35 4.34
CA GLY A 275 -7.29 -6.27 4.80
C GLY A 275 -6.66 -5.41 5.89
N TYR A 276 -5.35 -5.11 5.80
CA TYR A 276 -4.62 -4.35 6.83
C TYR A 276 -5.30 -3.03 7.20
N SER A 277 -5.93 -2.37 6.22
CA SER A 277 -6.66 -1.11 6.39
C SER A 277 -7.86 -1.19 7.33
N THR A 278 -8.47 -2.37 7.50
CA THR A 278 -9.64 -2.57 8.37
C THR A 278 -9.29 -3.37 9.62
N ARG A 279 -8.49 -4.42 9.49
CA ARG A 279 -8.11 -5.31 10.59
C ARG A 279 -7.28 -4.59 11.65
N VAL A 280 -6.21 -3.91 11.23
CA VAL A 280 -5.28 -3.28 12.17
C VAL A 280 -5.95 -2.19 12.99
N PRO A 281 -6.72 -1.24 12.42
CA PRO A 281 -7.44 -0.26 13.23
C PRO A 281 -8.43 -0.87 14.23
N ASN A 282 -9.15 -1.94 13.85
CA ASN A 282 -10.06 -2.64 14.75
C ASN A 282 -9.31 -3.29 15.93
N ASP A 283 -8.19 -3.96 15.66
CA ASP A 283 -7.36 -4.56 16.71
C ASP A 283 -6.73 -3.50 17.63
N MET A 284 -6.32 -2.35 17.07
CA MET A 284 -5.80 -1.22 17.85
C MET A 284 -6.88 -0.59 18.73
N LEU A 285 -8.13 -0.51 18.27
CA LEU A 285 -9.25 -0.05 19.07
C LEU A 285 -9.48 -0.98 20.26
N ILE A 286 -9.54 -2.29 20.03
CA ILE A 286 -9.73 -3.28 21.10
C ILE A 286 -8.57 -3.25 22.09
N THR A 287 -7.33 -3.14 21.60
CA THR A 287 -6.14 -2.96 22.45
C THR A 287 -6.29 -1.73 23.35
N THR A 288 -6.75 -0.61 22.78
CA THR A 288 -6.97 0.64 23.53
C THR A 288 -8.03 0.47 24.61
N VAL A 289 -9.17 -0.15 24.28
CA VAL A 289 -10.25 -0.40 25.24
C VAL A 289 -9.79 -1.33 26.36
N VAL A 290 -9.15 -2.45 26.04
CA VAL A 290 -8.64 -3.41 27.02
C VAL A 290 -7.60 -2.73 27.93
N LEU A 291 -6.68 -1.93 27.37
CA LEU A 291 -5.67 -1.23 28.16
C LEU A 291 -6.31 -0.20 29.10
N CYS A 292 -7.19 0.67 28.59
CA CYS A 292 -7.87 1.71 29.37
C CYS A 292 -8.70 1.12 30.53
N TYR A 293 -9.46 0.05 30.27
CA TYR A 293 -10.35 -0.54 31.27
C TYR A 293 -9.72 -1.64 32.14
N SER A 294 -8.49 -2.08 31.83
CA SER A 294 -7.80 -3.17 32.53
C SER A 294 -7.79 -3.01 34.05
N VAL A 295 -7.53 -1.80 34.55
CA VAL A 295 -7.45 -1.51 35.99
C VAL A 295 -8.80 -1.03 36.55
N MET A 296 -9.63 -0.35 35.76
CA MET A 296 -10.94 0.12 36.22
C MET A 296 -11.93 -1.04 36.43
N ALA A 297 -11.96 -1.95 35.46
CA ALA A 297 -12.86 -3.10 35.40
C ALA A 297 -12.07 -4.34 34.91
N PRO A 298 -11.34 -5.03 35.81
CA PRO A 298 -10.47 -6.16 35.44
C PRO A 298 -11.17 -7.31 34.72
N LEU A 299 -12.50 -7.37 34.80
CA LEU A 299 -13.32 -8.33 34.07
C LEU A 299 -13.12 -8.25 32.54
N ILE A 300 -12.66 -7.12 32.00
CA ILE A 300 -12.38 -6.99 30.57
C ILE A 300 -11.15 -7.79 30.13
N ILE A 301 -10.21 -8.11 31.04
CA ILE A 301 -8.95 -8.76 30.70
C ILE A 301 -9.16 -10.17 30.12
N PRO A 302 -9.94 -11.08 30.76
CA PRO A 302 -10.24 -12.39 30.17
C PRO A 302 -10.87 -12.31 28.78
N PHE A 303 -11.78 -11.36 28.55
CA PHE A 303 -12.40 -11.17 27.22
C PHE A 303 -11.39 -10.66 26.19
N GLY A 304 -10.52 -9.73 26.57
CA GLY A 304 -9.42 -9.26 25.72
C GLY A 304 -8.44 -10.38 25.36
N VAL A 305 -8.06 -11.21 26.34
CA VAL A 305 -7.19 -12.38 26.11
C VAL A 305 -7.87 -13.39 25.18
N ALA A 306 -9.15 -13.71 25.40
CA ALA A 306 -9.90 -14.62 24.53
C ALA A 306 -9.98 -14.08 23.09
N TYR A 307 -10.22 -12.77 22.93
CA TYR A 307 -10.25 -12.12 21.62
C TYR A 307 -8.92 -12.29 20.88
N PHE A 308 -7.80 -11.92 21.49
CA PHE A 308 -6.49 -12.00 20.83
C PHE A 308 -6.00 -13.44 20.66
N ALA A 309 -6.31 -14.36 21.58
CA ALA A 309 -5.94 -15.77 21.46
C ALA A 309 -6.67 -16.45 20.29
N LEU A 310 -7.99 -16.25 20.19
CA LEU A 310 -8.78 -16.76 19.08
C LEU A 310 -8.40 -16.06 17.77
N GLY A 311 -8.23 -14.74 17.81
CA GLY A 311 -7.78 -13.94 16.67
C GLY A 311 -6.43 -14.41 16.13
N TRP A 312 -5.45 -14.70 17.00
CA TRP A 312 -4.15 -15.24 16.61
C TRP A 312 -4.27 -16.62 15.94
N LEU A 313 -5.07 -17.53 16.50
CA LEU A 313 -5.27 -18.87 15.94
C LEU A 313 -5.90 -18.81 14.53
N ILE A 314 -6.95 -17.99 14.39
CA ILE A 314 -7.67 -17.81 13.13
C ILE A 314 -6.74 -17.12 12.11
N ALA A 315 -6.14 -16.00 12.48
CA ALA A 315 -5.29 -15.23 11.58
C ALA A 315 -4.08 -16.05 11.10
N LYS A 316 -3.45 -16.83 11.98
CA LYS A 316 -2.36 -17.74 11.61
C LYS A 316 -2.79 -18.74 10.53
N ASN A 317 -3.95 -19.38 10.71
CA ASN A 317 -4.45 -20.35 9.74
C ASN A 317 -4.87 -19.67 8.42
N GLN A 318 -5.48 -18.49 8.49
CA GLN A 318 -5.89 -17.75 7.30
C GLN A 318 -4.70 -17.22 6.49
N VAL A 319 -3.65 -16.71 7.15
CA VAL A 319 -2.41 -16.27 6.49
C VAL A 319 -1.73 -17.43 5.77
N LEU A 320 -1.75 -18.64 6.35
CA LEU A 320 -1.08 -19.81 5.76
C LEU A 320 -1.86 -20.48 4.63
N ARG A 321 -3.20 -20.40 4.63
CA ARG A 321 -4.06 -21.22 3.74
C ARG A 321 -4.92 -20.43 2.78
N VAL A 322 -5.23 -19.18 3.11
CA VAL A 322 -6.22 -18.39 2.38
C VAL A 322 -5.54 -17.19 1.76
N TYR A 323 -4.99 -16.28 2.57
CA TYR A 323 -4.60 -14.96 2.10
C TYR A 323 -3.31 -14.98 1.26
N VAL A 324 -3.32 -14.23 0.16
CA VAL A 324 -2.14 -13.91 -0.63
C VAL A 324 -1.82 -12.43 -0.41
N PRO A 325 -0.62 -12.06 0.06
CA PRO A 325 -0.28 -10.66 0.25
C PRO A 325 -0.22 -9.94 -1.11
N SER A 326 -0.98 -8.85 -1.24
CA SER A 326 -0.95 -8.03 -2.46
C SER A 326 0.33 -7.23 -2.62
N TYR A 327 1.07 -7.02 -1.54
CA TYR A 327 2.27 -6.20 -1.50
C TYR A 327 3.21 -6.54 -0.32
N GLU A 328 4.52 -6.32 -0.49
CA GLU A 328 5.55 -6.58 0.51
C GLU A 328 6.08 -5.32 1.22
N SER A 329 5.35 -4.84 2.23
CA SER A 329 5.77 -3.63 2.98
C SER A 329 6.98 -3.79 3.94
N ASN A 330 7.53 -5.01 4.09
CA ASN A 330 8.62 -5.35 5.00
C ASN A 330 8.43 -4.87 6.46
N GLY A 331 7.18 -4.72 6.93
CA GLY A 331 6.88 -4.27 8.29
C GLY A 331 6.91 -2.75 8.49
N ARG A 332 6.86 -1.93 7.43
CA ARG A 332 6.78 -0.46 7.50
C ARG A 332 5.65 0.06 8.40
N MET A 333 4.58 -0.72 8.59
CA MET A 333 3.44 -0.35 9.44
C MET A 333 3.74 -0.45 10.95
N TRP A 334 4.75 -1.22 11.37
CA TRP A 334 5.01 -1.52 12.77
C TRP A 334 5.28 -0.26 13.63
N PRO A 335 6.14 0.70 13.23
CA PRO A 335 6.33 1.93 13.99
C PRO A 335 5.04 2.73 14.20
N HIS A 336 4.14 2.74 13.21
CA HIS A 336 2.84 3.40 13.34
C HIS A 336 1.94 2.68 14.36
N MET A 337 1.92 1.34 14.36
CA MET A 337 1.20 0.57 15.38
C MET A 337 1.78 0.80 16.78
N HIS A 338 3.11 0.76 16.92
CA HIS A 338 3.80 1.04 18.18
C HIS A 338 3.42 2.42 18.73
N THR A 339 3.48 3.48 17.92
CA THR A 339 3.13 4.83 18.36
C THR A 339 1.66 4.95 18.76
N ARG A 340 0.74 4.22 18.10
CA ARG A 340 -0.68 4.16 18.50
C ARG A 340 -0.89 3.44 19.83
N ILE A 341 -0.15 2.35 20.09
CA ILE A 341 -0.22 1.65 21.39
C ILE A 341 0.33 2.53 22.51
N ILE A 342 1.42 3.27 22.27
CA ILE A 342 1.93 4.27 23.22
C ILE A 342 0.91 5.38 23.47
N ALA A 343 0.24 5.88 22.43
CA ALA A 343 -0.83 6.86 22.60
C ALA A 343 -1.99 6.30 23.44
N ALA A 344 -2.37 5.04 23.23
CA ALA A 344 -3.35 4.34 24.07
C ALA A 344 -2.86 4.20 25.53
N LEU A 345 -1.58 3.95 25.75
CA LEU A 345 -0.98 3.90 27.08
C LEU A 345 -0.99 5.27 27.79
N LEU A 346 -0.70 6.35 27.07
CA LEU A 346 -0.81 7.71 27.58
C LEU A 346 -2.26 8.07 27.94
N LEU A 347 -3.22 7.68 27.10
CA LEU A 347 -4.65 7.84 27.38
C LEU A 347 -5.06 7.05 28.63
N TYR A 348 -4.59 5.81 28.77
CA TYR A 348 -4.81 5.00 29.97
C TYR A 348 -4.22 5.67 31.23
N GLN A 349 -2.98 6.17 31.18
CA GLN A 349 -2.35 6.84 32.33
C GLN A 349 -3.10 8.13 32.70
N ALA A 350 -3.47 8.94 31.72
CA ALA A 350 -4.23 10.18 31.94
C ALA A 350 -5.61 9.90 32.55
N THR A 351 -6.34 8.91 32.02
CA THR A 351 -7.65 8.51 32.57
C THR A 351 -7.52 7.97 34.00
N MET A 352 -6.49 7.17 34.29
CA MET A 352 -6.25 6.65 35.64
C MET A 352 -5.88 7.74 36.65
N ILE A 353 -5.06 8.72 36.26
CA ILE A 353 -4.77 9.90 37.09
C ILE A 353 -6.07 10.65 37.40
N GLY A 354 -6.93 10.86 36.40
CA GLY A 354 -8.23 11.50 36.57
C GLY A 354 -9.15 10.75 37.53
N VAL A 355 -9.36 9.44 37.31
CA VAL A 355 -10.29 8.64 38.11
C VAL A 355 -9.81 8.46 39.56
N ILE A 356 -8.51 8.23 39.78
CA ILE A 356 -7.95 8.13 41.14
C ILE A 356 -7.95 9.50 41.84
N GLY A 357 -7.71 10.58 41.10
CA GLY A 357 -7.83 11.95 41.60
C GLY A 357 -9.24 12.26 42.11
N LEU A 358 -10.29 11.86 41.38
CA LEU A 358 -11.69 12.01 41.80
C LEU A 358 -12.01 11.27 43.11
N LYS A 359 -11.31 10.19 43.43
CA LYS A 359 -11.45 9.44 44.68
C LYS A 359 -10.75 10.11 45.89
N LYS A 360 -10.23 11.34 45.72
CA LYS A 360 -9.56 12.15 46.75
C LYS A 360 -8.43 11.39 47.47
N PHE A 361 -7.63 10.65 46.70
CA PHE A 361 -6.50 9.88 47.22
C PHE A 361 -5.24 10.74 47.31
N LEU A 362 -4.65 10.83 48.51
CA LEU A 362 -3.48 11.70 48.78
C LEU A 362 -2.29 11.39 47.86
N TYR A 363 -2.07 10.11 47.56
CA TYR A 363 -0.93 9.65 46.75
C TYR A 363 -1.20 9.63 45.24
N SER A 364 -2.32 10.18 44.78
CA SER A 364 -2.61 10.31 43.34
C SER A 364 -1.50 11.01 42.53
N PRO A 365 -0.78 12.03 43.04
CA PRO A 365 0.30 12.68 42.31
C PRO A 365 1.48 11.75 41.95
N ILE A 366 1.64 10.62 42.64
CA ILE A 366 2.68 9.63 42.32
C ILE A 366 2.52 9.13 40.88
N LEU A 367 1.29 9.07 40.34
CA LEU A 367 1.05 8.61 38.97
C LEU A 367 1.48 9.61 37.89
N VAL A 368 1.63 10.90 38.23
CA VAL A 368 1.94 11.97 37.25
C VAL A 368 3.26 11.73 36.51
N PRO A 369 4.36 11.31 37.16
CA PRO A 369 5.60 10.88 36.51
C PRO A 369 5.46 9.83 35.39
N LEU A 370 4.41 9.01 35.37
CA LEU A 370 4.25 8.00 34.31
C LEU A 370 4.10 8.61 32.92
N LEU A 371 3.46 9.78 32.80
CA LEU A 371 3.28 10.47 31.52
C LEU A 371 4.61 10.87 30.87
N PRO A 372 5.52 11.62 31.54
CA PRO A 372 6.82 11.93 30.97
C PRO A 372 7.67 10.66 30.77
N ILE A 373 7.58 9.65 31.63
CA ILE A 373 8.27 8.36 31.43
C ILE A 373 7.83 7.69 30.11
N SER A 374 6.51 7.63 29.85
CA SER A 374 5.97 7.11 28.59
C SER A 374 6.49 7.87 27.37
N ILE A 375 6.53 9.21 27.45
CA ILE A 375 6.99 10.07 26.35
C ILE A 375 8.49 9.87 26.12
N ILE A 376 9.29 9.82 27.18
CA ILE A 376 10.74 9.56 27.11
C ILE A 376 10.98 8.18 26.50
N PHE A 377 10.24 7.14 26.93
CA PHE A 377 10.33 5.81 26.35
C PHE A 377 10.00 5.82 24.85
N ALA A 378 8.91 6.51 24.46
CA ALA A 378 8.51 6.65 23.06
C ALA A 378 9.60 7.34 22.22
N TYR A 379 10.18 8.40 22.76
CA TYR A 379 11.28 9.14 22.13
C TYR A 379 12.54 8.26 21.97
N ILE A 380 12.91 7.51 23.01
CA ILE A 380 14.05 6.57 22.95
C ILE A 380 13.79 5.50 21.88
N CYS A 381 12.60 4.88 21.86
CA CYS A 381 12.23 3.89 20.86
C CYS A 381 12.24 4.47 19.44
N HIS A 382 11.73 5.70 19.27
CA HIS A 382 11.75 6.39 17.98
C HIS A 382 13.18 6.61 17.52
N MET A 383 14.04 7.23 18.34
CA MET A 383 15.43 7.48 17.96
C MET A 383 16.22 6.19 17.71
N ARG A 384 15.94 5.12 18.48
CA ARG A 384 16.70 3.87 18.39
C ARG A 384 16.30 2.96 17.23
N PHE A 385 15.01 2.87 16.93
CA PHE A 385 14.49 1.86 16.01
C PHE A 385 13.84 2.45 14.75
N TYR A 386 13.20 3.62 14.81
CA TYR A 386 12.51 4.19 13.65
C TYR A 386 13.41 4.38 12.41
N PRO A 387 14.68 4.81 12.53
CA PRO A 387 15.57 4.93 11.37
C PRO A 387 15.71 3.64 10.55
N ALA A 388 15.70 2.48 11.19
CA ALA A 388 15.79 1.17 10.52
C ALA A 388 14.53 0.79 9.72
N PHE A 389 13.39 1.45 10.01
CA PHE A 389 12.13 1.26 9.30
C PHE A 389 11.90 2.32 8.22
N ALA A 390 12.41 3.53 8.44
CA ALA A 390 12.31 4.63 7.49
C ALA A 390 13.12 4.34 6.22
N ASN A 391 14.40 3.99 6.39
CA ASN A 391 15.37 3.93 5.29
C ASN A 391 16.09 2.58 5.23
N THR A 392 16.64 2.23 4.07
CA THR A 392 17.48 1.05 3.88
C THR A 392 18.94 1.34 4.25
N PRO A 393 19.56 0.57 5.16
CA PRO A 393 20.98 0.72 5.47
C PRO A 393 21.87 0.41 4.25
N LEU A 394 22.89 1.24 4.02
CA LEU A 394 23.82 1.06 2.90
C LEU A 394 24.62 -0.24 2.99
N GLU A 395 24.95 -0.69 4.19
CA GLU A 395 25.63 -1.97 4.43
C GLU A 395 24.86 -3.14 3.81
N VAL A 396 23.55 -3.20 4.06
CA VAL A 396 22.68 -4.25 3.49
C VAL A 396 22.57 -4.13 1.97
N ALA A 397 22.51 -2.89 1.45
CA ALA A 397 22.45 -2.64 0.01
C ALA A 397 23.75 -3.03 -0.73
N GLN A 398 24.88 -3.10 -0.03
CA GLN A 398 26.18 -3.51 -0.59
C GLN A 398 26.40 -5.02 -0.60
N HIS A 399 25.57 -5.82 0.07
CA HIS A 399 25.69 -7.27 0.04
C HIS A 399 25.63 -7.80 -1.40
N GLU A 400 26.32 -8.91 -1.66
CA GLU A 400 26.29 -9.54 -2.97
C GLU A 400 24.93 -10.18 -3.25
N LEU A 401 24.48 -10.06 -4.49
CA LEU A 401 23.27 -10.70 -4.99
C LEU A 401 23.59 -12.08 -5.53
N LYS A 402 22.62 -12.99 -5.45
CA LYS A 402 22.76 -14.35 -5.97
C LYS A 402 22.86 -14.36 -7.51
N GLU A 403 22.17 -13.42 -8.16
CA GLU A 403 22.05 -13.31 -9.60
C GLU A 403 22.42 -11.89 -10.04
N THR A 404 22.98 -11.77 -11.25
CA THR A 404 23.26 -10.47 -11.86
C THR A 404 21.95 -9.80 -12.23
N PRO A 405 21.69 -8.55 -11.79
CA PRO A 405 20.43 -7.87 -12.08
C PRO A 405 20.31 -7.56 -13.57
N ASN A 406 19.19 -7.95 -14.18
CA ASN A 406 18.83 -7.51 -15.51
C ASN A 406 18.10 -6.16 -15.42
N MET A 407 18.82 -5.08 -15.74
CA MET A 407 18.31 -3.72 -15.61
C MET A 407 17.13 -3.41 -16.55
N ASP A 408 17.06 -4.04 -17.72
CA ASP A 408 15.93 -3.87 -18.64
C ASP A 408 14.66 -4.56 -18.13
N ALA A 409 14.82 -5.72 -17.48
CA ALA A 409 13.71 -6.39 -16.81
C ALA A 409 13.18 -5.56 -15.63
N ILE A 410 14.08 -4.94 -14.87
CA ILE A 410 13.72 -4.01 -13.77
C ILE A 410 12.97 -2.80 -14.33
N TYR A 411 13.47 -2.16 -15.38
CA TYR A 411 12.80 -1.04 -16.04
C TYR A 411 11.39 -1.43 -16.52
N THR A 412 11.30 -2.56 -17.23
CA THR A 412 10.04 -3.08 -17.78
C THR A 412 9.03 -3.43 -16.69
N ALA A 413 9.48 -3.81 -15.49
CA ALA A 413 8.60 -4.11 -14.36
C ALA A 413 7.80 -2.88 -13.89
N TYR A 414 8.34 -1.67 -14.06
CA TYR A 414 7.68 -0.42 -13.71
C TYR A 414 6.81 0.17 -14.82
N ILE A 415 6.84 -0.39 -16.04
CA ILE A 415 5.96 0.07 -17.11
C ILE A 415 4.52 -0.41 -16.82
N PRO A 416 3.52 0.51 -16.78
CA PRO A 416 2.13 0.11 -16.60
C PRO A 416 1.69 -0.91 -17.67
N PRO A 417 0.90 -1.95 -17.33
CA PRO A 417 0.49 -2.98 -18.28
C PRO A 417 -0.16 -2.44 -19.55
N CYS A 418 -0.92 -1.35 -19.44
CA CYS A 418 -1.57 -0.68 -20.56
C CYS A 418 -0.61 0.07 -21.49
N LEU A 419 0.65 0.27 -21.10
CA LEU A 419 1.70 0.91 -21.89
C LEU A 419 2.86 -0.04 -22.21
N LYS A 420 2.75 -1.32 -21.81
CA LYS A 420 3.83 -2.28 -21.98
C LYS A 420 3.98 -2.64 -23.45
N PRO A 421 5.19 -2.54 -24.04
CA PRO A 421 5.41 -2.97 -25.40
C PRO A 421 5.23 -4.49 -25.55
N ASP A 422 4.73 -4.94 -26.71
CA ASP A 422 4.51 -6.36 -26.99
C ASP A 422 5.83 -7.14 -27.15
N LYS A 423 6.94 -6.45 -27.49
CA LYS A 423 8.28 -7.02 -27.58
C LYS A 423 9.31 -6.15 -26.85
N LEU A 424 10.37 -6.77 -26.32
CA LEU A 424 11.50 -6.06 -25.68
C LEU A 424 12.23 -5.12 -26.64
N GLU A 425 12.25 -5.43 -27.94
CA GLU A 425 12.87 -4.58 -28.98
C GLU A 425 12.12 -3.24 -29.18
N ASP A 426 10.87 -3.14 -28.75
CA ASP A 426 10.07 -1.89 -28.84
C ASP A 426 10.27 -0.98 -27.61
N LEU A 427 11.16 -1.33 -26.67
CA LEU A 427 11.51 -0.49 -25.51
C LEU A 427 12.14 0.84 -25.95
N ASP A 428 12.99 0.82 -26.97
CA ASP A 428 13.61 2.03 -27.51
C ASP A 428 12.56 2.98 -28.08
N VAL A 429 11.50 2.45 -28.69
CA VAL A 429 10.35 3.24 -29.20
C VAL A 429 9.55 3.88 -28.07
N TYR A 430 9.36 3.15 -26.96
CA TYR A 430 8.73 3.70 -25.75
C TYR A 430 9.57 4.84 -25.16
N GLU A 431 10.89 4.66 -25.14
CA GLU A 431 11.81 5.67 -24.64
C GLU A 431 11.88 6.92 -25.51
N ASP A 432 11.96 6.74 -26.83
CA ASP A 432 11.93 7.81 -27.83
C ASP A 432 10.64 8.63 -27.69
N ALA A 433 9.52 7.95 -27.47
CA ALA A 433 8.23 8.61 -27.23
C ALA A 433 8.21 9.46 -25.95
N GLN A 434 9.00 9.13 -24.93
CA GLN A 434 9.15 9.95 -23.73
C GLN A 434 10.09 11.15 -23.91
N SER A 435 11.07 11.06 -24.81
CA SER A 435 12.06 12.12 -25.09
C SER A 435 11.67 13.09 -26.20
N HIS A 436 10.59 12.87 -26.94
CA HIS A 436 10.16 13.81 -27.97
C HIS A 436 9.44 15.05 -27.39
N SER A 437 10.07 16.21 -27.54
CA SER A 437 9.43 17.51 -27.32
C SER A 437 8.43 17.86 -28.44
N THR A 438 7.44 18.69 -28.13
CA THR A 438 6.53 19.32 -29.10
C THR A 438 7.29 20.28 -30.02
N SER A 439 8.02 19.76 -31.01
CA SER A 439 8.40 20.50 -32.20
C SER A 439 7.25 20.44 -33.21
N ARG A 440 6.22 21.27 -32.97
CA ARG A 440 5.27 21.82 -33.97
C ARG A 440 4.19 22.60 -33.22
N ALA A 441 4.52 23.81 -32.78
CA ALA A 441 3.52 24.86 -32.81
C ALA A 441 3.17 25.10 -34.30
N PRO A 442 1.89 25.20 -34.69
CA PRO A 442 1.55 25.65 -36.03
C PRO A 442 2.05 27.09 -36.15
N SER A 443 3.00 27.32 -37.05
CA SER A 443 3.33 28.65 -37.52
C SER A 443 2.05 29.29 -38.05
N ILE A 444 1.58 30.33 -37.35
CA ILE A 444 0.54 31.25 -37.84
C ILE A 444 1.13 32.07 -38.99
#